data_AF-A0AAD9PUF0-F1
#
_entry.id   AF-A0AAD9PUF0-F1
#
_cell.length_a   1.000
_cell.length_b   1.000
_cell.length_c   1.000
_cell.angle_alpha   90.00
_cell.angle_beta   90.00
_cell.angle_gamma   90.00
#
_symmetry.space_group_name_H-M   'P 1'
#
loop_
_entity.id
_entity.type
_entity.pdbx_description
1 polymer ?
#
loop_
_entity_poly.entity_id
_entity_poly.type
_entity_poly.pdbx_seq_one_letter_code
_entity_poly.pdbx_strand_id
1 'polypeptide(L)'
;MLSLLVLSDLSVQERVDRLDVFLQKHIGSVRSLSKLWDHLRELLILSHGQATVGRGFSVNRQVVLENMKEQTFIAQRTIHDHIQSIGGLGQLVVSRELLAAASAGRKSYAAYLEEQKKEQQQASQNRKRKIVLEEKAELEKTKKCLASDISALQLDADSLGKEAEEKAKLVLLSKSNALRKAVKENETALEKIDDEPRELAKKSSNL
;
A
#
# COMPACT_ATOMS: atom_id res chain seq x y z
N MET A 1 -56.80 -11.82 -15.75
CA MET A 1 -56.55 -10.37 -15.98
C MET A 1 -56.03 -9.69 -14.71
N LEU A 2 -55.05 -10.30 -14.03
CA LEU A 2 -54.31 -9.73 -12.89
C LEU A 2 -52.83 -9.89 -13.21
N SER A 3 -52.20 -8.90 -13.86
CA SER A 3 -50.74 -8.90 -13.98
C SER A 3 -50.08 -7.55 -14.31
N LEU A 4 -50.73 -6.40 -14.12
CA LEU A 4 -50.13 -5.12 -14.55
C LEU A 4 -50.25 -3.94 -13.59
N LEU A 5 -50.87 -4.10 -12.42
CA LEU A 5 -51.17 -2.98 -11.52
C LEU A 5 -50.17 -2.74 -10.37
N VAL A 6 -49.11 -3.55 -10.25
CA VAL A 6 -48.13 -3.39 -9.15
C VAL A 6 -46.83 -2.70 -9.61
N LEU A 7 -46.67 -2.44 -10.91
CA LEU A 7 -45.43 -1.85 -11.46
C LEU A 7 -45.56 -0.36 -11.83
N SER A 8 -46.74 0.25 -11.67
CA SER A 8 -46.98 1.65 -12.04
C SER A 8 -46.50 2.69 -11.02
N ASP A 9 -46.11 2.28 -9.80
CA ASP A 9 -45.66 3.21 -8.76
C ASP A 9 -44.14 3.45 -8.73
N LEU A 10 -43.40 2.88 -9.69
CA LEU A 10 -41.99 3.22 -9.92
C LEU A 10 -41.86 4.45 -10.81
N SER A 11 -42.62 5.52 -10.53
CA SER A 11 -42.29 6.83 -11.07
C SER A 11 -40.93 7.22 -10.47
N VAL A 12 -39.92 7.29 -11.33
CA VAL A 12 -38.60 7.86 -11.01
C VAL A 12 -38.81 9.38 -10.86
N GLN A 13 -39.43 9.78 -9.76
CA GLN A 13 -39.26 11.13 -9.24
C GLN A 13 -37.85 11.17 -8.63
N GLU A 14 -37.06 12.19 -8.98
CA GLU A 14 -35.80 12.51 -8.30
C GLU A 14 -36.10 12.76 -6.82
N ARG A 15 -36.05 11.70 -6.02
CA ARG A 15 -36.28 11.76 -4.58
C ARG A 15 -34.95 11.98 -3.88
N VAL A 16 -34.88 13.09 -3.16
CA VAL A 16 -33.73 13.59 -2.37
C VAL A 16 -33.60 12.82 -1.03
N ASP A 17 -34.38 11.76 -0.83
CA ASP A 17 -34.35 11.00 0.41
C ASP A 17 -33.15 10.04 0.43
N ARG A 18 -32.47 9.97 1.58
CA ARG A 18 -31.39 9.00 1.78
C ARG A 18 -31.92 7.57 1.58
N LEU A 19 -31.09 6.71 0.99
CA LEU A 19 -31.47 5.34 0.60
C LEU A 19 -31.99 4.51 1.79
N ASP A 20 -31.41 4.67 2.96
CA ASP A 20 -31.84 4.01 4.20
C ASP A 20 -33.25 4.43 4.61
N VAL A 21 -33.56 5.73 4.54
CA VAL A 21 -34.90 6.29 4.82
C VAL A 21 -35.92 5.80 3.79
N PHE A 22 -35.54 5.77 2.51
CA PHE A 22 -36.39 5.27 1.44
C PHE A 22 -36.72 3.78 1.63
N LEU A 23 -35.71 2.94 1.87
CA LEU A 23 -35.90 1.51 2.06
C LEU A 23 -36.66 1.20 3.36
N GLN A 24 -36.42 1.95 4.43
CA GLN A 24 -37.19 1.80 5.67
C GLN A 24 -38.67 2.11 5.45
N LYS A 25 -38.97 3.18 4.71
CA LYS A 25 -40.35 3.58 4.41
C LYS A 25 -41.11 2.52 3.62
N HIS A 26 -40.47 1.90 2.63
CA HIS A 26 -41.14 0.97 1.70
C HIS A 26 -41.05 -0.50 2.10
N ILE A 27 -39.97 -0.92 2.76
CA ILE A 27 -39.72 -2.33 3.11
C ILE A 27 -39.88 -2.53 4.62
N GLY A 28 -39.28 -1.64 5.42
CA GLY A 28 -39.36 -1.71 6.89
C GLY A 28 -40.77 -1.51 7.45
N SER A 29 -41.61 -0.72 6.77
CA SER A 29 -43.02 -0.50 7.17
C SER A 29 -43.95 -1.69 6.88
N VAL A 30 -43.52 -2.66 6.08
CA VAL A 30 -44.37 -3.78 5.64
C VAL A 30 -44.12 -5.00 6.52
N ARG A 31 -45.11 -5.36 7.35
CA ARG A 31 -45.01 -6.47 8.32
C ARG A 31 -44.65 -7.82 7.68
N SER A 32 -45.06 -8.09 6.45
CA SER A 32 -44.74 -9.35 5.76
C SER A 32 -43.27 -9.45 5.33
N LEU A 33 -42.54 -8.33 5.28
CA LEU A 33 -41.15 -8.24 4.84
C LEU A 33 -40.18 -7.95 5.99
N SER A 34 -40.61 -8.09 7.24
CA SER A 34 -39.77 -7.76 8.41
C SER A 34 -38.45 -8.54 8.43
N LYS A 35 -38.50 -9.84 8.10
CA LYS A 35 -37.29 -10.68 8.00
C LYS A 35 -36.34 -10.19 6.91
N LEU A 36 -36.87 -9.74 5.76
CA LEU A 36 -36.07 -9.19 4.67
C LEU A 36 -35.44 -7.86 5.09
N TRP A 37 -36.17 -7.03 5.85
CA TRP A 37 -35.66 -5.79 6.41
C TRP A 37 -34.49 -6.00 7.37
N ASP A 38 -34.55 -7.03 8.24
CA ASP A 38 -33.45 -7.34 9.16
C ASP A 38 -32.16 -7.71 8.40
N HIS A 39 -32.27 -8.56 7.37
CA HIS A 39 -31.12 -8.92 6.52
C HIS A 39 -30.63 -7.74 5.68
N LEU A 40 -31.53 -6.90 5.16
CA LEU A 40 -31.17 -5.67 4.46
C LEU A 40 -30.46 -4.69 5.38
N ARG A 41 -30.86 -4.60 6.66
CA ARG A 41 -30.21 -3.75 7.65
C ARG A 41 -28.77 -4.22 7.91
N GLU A 42 -28.57 -5.52 8.11
CA GLU A 42 -27.23 -6.10 8.24
C GLU A 42 -26.40 -5.90 6.96
N LEU A 43 -26.98 -6.11 5.78
CA LEU A 43 -26.33 -5.89 4.49
C LEU A 43 -25.95 -4.43 4.29
N LEU A 44 -26.82 -3.48 4.61
CA LEU A 44 -26.55 -2.05 4.51
C LEU A 44 -25.40 -1.65 5.46
N ILE A 45 -25.37 -2.21 6.68
CA ILE A 45 -24.30 -1.98 7.66
C ILE A 45 -22.98 -2.60 7.18
N LEU A 46 -22.99 -3.83 6.66
CA LEU A 46 -21.80 -4.52 6.14
C LEU A 46 -21.28 -3.89 4.84
N SER A 47 -22.18 -3.39 3.98
CA SER A 47 -21.84 -2.75 2.70
C SER A 47 -21.12 -1.41 2.85
N HIS A 48 -21.12 -0.81 4.05
CA HIS A 48 -20.28 0.35 4.35
C HIS A 48 -18.78 0.08 4.14
N GLY A 49 -18.35 -1.19 4.12
CA GLY A 49 -16.96 -1.57 3.84
C GLY A 49 -16.60 -1.75 2.36
N GLN A 50 -17.56 -1.74 1.41
CA GLN A 50 -17.31 -2.15 0.00
C GLN A 50 -18.16 -1.40 -1.07
N ALA A 51 -18.83 -0.28 -0.75
CA ALA A 51 -19.78 0.34 -1.67
C ALA A 51 -19.16 1.13 -2.85
N THR A 52 -19.32 0.56 -4.03
CA THR A 52 -19.08 1.07 -5.39
C THR A 52 -19.86 2.36 -5.74
N VAL A 53 -19.12 3.44 -6.03
CA VAL A 53 -19.32 4.68 -6.84
C VAL A 53 -20.67 5.38 -7.04
N GLY A 54 -21.84 4.75 -6.90
CA GLY A 54 -23.10 5.31 -7.39
C GLY A 54 -23.81 6.30 -6.46
N ARG A 55 -23.72 6.14 -5.14
CA ARG A 55 -24.49 6.97 -4.18
C ARG A 55 -23.77 7.16 -2.83
N GLY A 56 -22.65 7.87 -2.87
CA GLY A 56 -22.23 8.67 -1.71
C GLY A 56 -21.29 8.05 -0.68
N PHE A 57 -20.47 7.05 -1.04
CA PHE A 57 -19.47 6.48 -0.12
C PHE A 57 -18.05 6.24 -0.68
N SER A 58 -17.81 6.44 -1.98
CA SER A 58 -16.43 6.50 -2.52
C SER A 58 -16.22 7.82 -3.27
N VAL A 59 -15.08 8.47 -3.04
CA VAL A 59 -14.68 9.69 -3.74
C VAL A 59 -14.68 9.45 -5.26
N ASN A 60 -15.72 9.90 -5.96
CA ASN A 60 -15.81 9.79 -7.41
C ASN A 60 -14.85 10.80 -8.03
N ARG A 61 -13.84 10.37 -8.78
CA ARG A 61 -12.82 11.26 -9.39
C ARG A 61 -13.42 12.33 -10.31
N GLN A 62 -14.63 12.11 -10.82
CA GLN A 62 -15.39 13.08 -11.63
C GLN A 62 -16.19 14.10 -10.80
N VAL A 63 -16.41 13.85 -9.50
CA VAL A 63 -17.15 14.72 -8.56
C VAL A 63 -16.21 15.41 -7.56
N VAL A 64 -14.92 15.05 -7.57
CA VAL A 64 -13.88 15.82 -6.88
C VAL A 64 -13.79 17.19 -7.54
N LEU A 65 -14.27 18.23 -6.86
CA LEU A 65 -13.80 19.59 -7.14
C LEU A 65 -12.27 19.55 -7.10
N GLU A 66 -11.62 20.02 -8.16
CA GLU A 66 -10.16 19.98 -8.28
C GLU A 66 -9.51 20.42 -6.96
N ASN A 67 -8.67 19.54 -6.38
CA ASN A 67 -7.90 19.74 -5.15
C ASN A 67 -8.58 19.49 -3.78
N MET A 68 -9.76 18.85 -3.70
CA MET A 68 -10.31 18.42 -2.41
C MET A 68 -9.85 17.01 -1.98
N LYS A 69 -9.37 16.88 -0.73
CA LYS A 69 -9.02 15.59 -0.11
C LYS A 69 -10.26 14.94 0.50
N GLU A 70 -10.23 13.62 0.66
CA GLU A 70 -11.31 12.83 1.29
C GLU A 70 -11.75 13.40 2.65
N GLN A 71 -10.79 13.79 3.49
CA GLN A 71 -11.07 14.40 4.80
C GLN A 71 -11.93 15.66 4.69
N THR A 72 -11.78 16.45 3.62
CA THR A 72 -12.58 17.64 3.38
C THR A 72 -14.03 17.28 3.06
N PHE A 73 -14.27 16.20 2.30
CA PHE A 73 -15.62 15.71 2.02
C PHE A 73 -16.32 15.17 3.27
N ILE A 74 -15.59 14.43 4.11
CA ILE A 74 -16.12 13.93 5.39
C ILE A 74 -16.51 15.10 6.29
N ALA A 75 -15.65 16.13 6.39
CA ALA A 75 -15.94 17.32 7.19
C ALA A 75 -17.17 18.08 6.67
N GLN A 76 -17.25 18.33 5.35
CA GLN A 76 -18.42 19.00 4.75
C GLN A 76 -19.71 18.21 4.98
N ARG A 77 -19.66 16.90 4.81
CA ARG A 77 -20.83 16.04 5.05
C ARG A 77 -21.27 16.06 6.50
N THR A 78 -20.33 15.98 7.43
CA THR A 78 -20.62 16.07 8.87
C THR A 78 -21.32 17.38 9.21
N ILE A 79 -20.85 18.50 8.65
CA ILE A 79 -21.46 19.82 8.83
C ILE A 79 -22.87 19.85 8.24
N HIS A 80 -23.04 19.37 7.00
CA HIS A 80 -24.33 19.32 6.33
C HIS A 80 -25.36 18.47 7.09
N ASP A 81 -24.97 17.26 7.49
CA ASP A 81 -25.84 16.33 8.22
C ASP A 81 -26.25 16.92 9.58
N HIS A 82 -25.34 17.63 10.26
CA HIS A 82 -25.66 18.33 11.50
C HIS A 82 -26.67 19.47 11.28
N ILE A 83 -26.46 20.32 10.27
CA ILE A 83 -27.37 21.42 9.93
C ILE A 83 -28.77 20.87 9.58
N GLN A 84 -28.82 19.79 8.81
CA GLN A 84 -30.08 19.12 8.46
C GLN A 84 -30.78 18.58 9.69
N SER A 85 -30.04 18.00 10.65
CA SER A 85 -30.60 17.46 11.90
C SER A 85 -31.23 18.53 12.79
N ILE A 86 -30.69 19.75 12.77
CA ILE A 86 -31.15 20.89 13.58
C ILE A 86 -32.40 21.56 12.97
N GLY A 87 -32.77 21.20 11.73
CA GLY A 87 -33.88 21.83 11.01
C GLY A 87 -33.47 23.04 10.19
N GLY A 88 -32.16 23.21 9.95
CA GLY A 88 -31.59 24.28 9.14
C GLY A 88 -30.70 25.26 9.92
N LEU A 89 -30.12 26.20 9.19
CA LEU A 89 -29.16 27.17 9.75
C LEU A 89 -29.76 28.12 10.79
N GLY A 90 -31.07 28.37 10.73
CA GLY A 90 -31.76 29.30 11.64
C GLY A 90 -31.79 28.85 13.10
N GLN A 91 -31.66 27.54 13.37
CA GLN A 91 -31.60 26.97 14.71
C GLN A 91 -30.18 26.66 15.19
N LEU A 92 -29.14 27.03 14.42
CA LEU A 92 -27.75 26.82 14.83
C LEU A 92 -27.36 27.77 15.97
N VAL A 93 -27.16 27.23 17.17
CA VAL A 93 -26.64 27.99 18.31
C VAL A 93 -25.12 28.04 18.24
N VAL A 94 -24.55 29.24 18.14
CA VAL A 94 -23.09 29.43 18.19
C VAL A 94 -22.61 29.25 19.63
N SER A 95 -22.13 28.06 19.96
CA SER A 95 -21.60 27.73 21.28
C SER A 95 -20.16 28.24 21.47
N ARG A 96 -19.74 28.40 22.73
CA ARG A 96 -18.34 28.74 23.05
C ARG A 96 -17.36 27.67 22.58
N GLU A 97 -17.77 26.41 22.58
CA GLU A 97 -16.97 25.29 22.09
C GLU A 97 -16.73 25.37 20.58
N LEU A 98 -17.76 25.75 19.82
CA LEU A 98 -17.64 25.96 18.37
C LEU A 98 -16.65 27.08 18.05
N LEU A 99 -16.70 28.18 18.81
CA LEU A 99 -15.74 29.28 18.69
C LEU A 99 -14.31 28.86 19.06
N ALA A 100 -14.15 28.08 20.14
CA ALA A 100 -12.86 27.54 20.53
C ALA A 100 -12.29 26.61 19.46
N ALA A 101 -13.10 25.70 18.90
CA ALA A 101 -12.71 24.81 17.82
C ALA A 101 -12.32 25.58 16.55
N ALA A 102 -13.09 26.59 16.16
CA ALA A 102 -12.77 27.47 15.04
C ALA A 102 -11.43 28.20 15.25
N SER A 103 -11.18 28.70 16.47
CA SER A 103 -9.91 29.36 16.81
C SER A 103 -8.71 28.39 16.78
N ALA A 104 -8.94 27.12 17.11
CA ALA A 104 -7.91 26.08 17.09
C ALA A 104 -7.58 25.60 15.67
N GLY A 105 -8.47 25.80 14.69
CA GLY A 105 -8.31 25.32 13.32
C GLY A 105 -6.97 25.70 12.67
N ARG A 106 -6.48 26.92 12.91
CA ARG A 106 -5.16 27.36 12.41
C ARG A 106 -4.01 26.54 13.01
N LYS A 107 -4.07 26.24 14.32
CA LYS A 107 -3.07 25.43 15.01
C LYS A 107 -3.11 23.99 14.51
N SER A 108 -4.30 23.42 14.35
CA SER A 108 -4.49 22.07 13.80
C SER A 108 -3.96 21.96 12.37
N TYR A 109 -4.17 22.97 11.53
CA TYR A 109 -3.62 22.99 10.18
C TYR A 109 -2.09 23.10 10.18
N ALA A 110 -1.51 23.92 11.04
CA ALA A 110 -0.05 24.01 11.18
C ALA A 110 0.55 22.67 11.63
N ALA A 111 -0.07 22.00 12.61
CA ALA A 111 0.35 20.67 13.06
C ALA A 111 0.29 19.63 11.93
N TYR A 112 -0.80 19.63 11.15
CA TYR A 112 -0.96 18.77 9.98
C TYR A 112 0.15 18.98 8.93
N LEU A 113 0.53 20.23 8.65
CA LEU A 113 1.62 20.52 7.71
C LEU A 113 2.98 20.02 8.22
N GLU A 114 3.25 20.12 9.51
CA GLU A 114 4.48 19.59 10.11
C GLU A 114 4.50 18.06 10.10
N GLU A 115 3.37 17.42 10.33
CA GLU A 115 3.23 15.96 10.21
C GLU A 115 3.47 15.49 8.77
N GLN A 116 2.86 16.14 7.77
CA GLN A 116 3.10 15.88 6.34
C GLN A 116 4.59 15.98 5.97
N LYS A 117 5.30 17.00 6.49
CA LYS A 117 6.75 17.14 6.25
C LYS A 117 7.53 15.98 6.87
N LYS A 118 7.20 15.60 8.11
CA LYS A 118 7.85 14.47 8.80
C LYS A 118 7.61 13.15 8.07
N GLU A 119 6.39 12.89 7.63
CA GLU A 119 6.04 11.70 6.85
C GLU A 119 6.84 11.64 5.54
N GLN A 120 6.95 12.76 4.82
CA GLN A 120 7.75 12.82 3.59
C GLN A 120 9.24 12.58 3.84
N GLN A 121 9.79 13.18 4.90
CA GLN A 121 11.18 12.95 5.30
C GLN A 121 11.41 11.49 5.70
N GLN A 122 10.54 10.90 6.51
CA GLN A 122 10.62 9.50 6.91
C GLN A 122 10.46 8.56 5.72
N ALA A 123 9.52 8.82 4.80
CA ALA A 123 9.36 8.04 3.58
C ALA A 123 10.62 8.08 2.71
N SER A 124 11.26 9.25 2.58
CA SER A 124 12.52 9.39 1.84
C SER A 124 13.66 8.62 2.50
N GLN A 125 13.78 8.68 3.83
CA GLN A 125 14.80 7.93 4.58
C GLN A 125 14.55 6.42 4.50
N ASN A 126 13.31 5.98 4.66
CA ASN A 126 12.92 4.58 4.56
C ASN A 126 13.17 4.03 3.15
N ARG A 127 12.92 4.82 2.10
CA ARG A 127 13.25 4.44 0.72
C ARG A 127 14.76 4.27 0.53
N LYS A 128 15.58 5.21 1.04
CA LYS A 128 17.04 5.08 1.01
C LYS A 128 17.52 3.83 1.75
N ARG A 129 16.99 3.57 2.95
CA ARG A 129 17.31 2.37 3.74
C ARG A 129 16.93 1.09 3.01
N LYS A 130 15.75 1.06 2.37
CA LYS A 130 15.29 -0.09 1.59
C LYS A 130 16.22 -0.40 0.43
N ILE A 131 16.65 0.60 -0.33
CA ILE A 131 17.59 0.44 -1.45
C ILE A 131 18.92 -0.15 -0.95
N VAL A 132 19.50 0.40 0.11
CA VAL A 132 20.76 -0.08 0.67
C VAL A 132 20.64 -1.54 1.17
N LEU A 133 19.50 -1.91 1.74
CA LEU A 133 19.25 -3.28 2.19
C LEU A 133 19.10 -4.26 1.02
N GLU A 134 18.43 -3.84 -0.06
CA GLU A 134 18.29 -4.63 -1.29
C GLU A 134 19.66 -4.84 -1.96
N GLU A 135 20.46 -3.78 -2.13
CA GLU A 135 21.83 -3.86 -2.67
C GLU A 135 22.71 -4.80 -1.83
N LYS A 136 22.63 -4.70 -0.50
CA LYS A 136 23.38 -5.60 0.40
C LYS A 136 22.96 -7.06 0.24
N ALA A 137 21.66 -7.32 0.07
CA ALA A 137 21.16 -8.68 -0.13
C ALA A 137 21.60 -9.26 -1.49
N GLU A 138 21.67 -8.43 -2.54
CA GLU A 138 22.20 -8.83 -3.85
C GLU A 138 23.69 -9.16 -3.76
N LEU A 139 24.49 -8.32 -3.10
CA LEU A 139 25.92 -8.58 -2.89
C LEU A 139 26.18 -9.87 -2.08
N GLU A 140 25.39 -10.13 -1.04
CA GLU A 140 25.48 -11.39 -0.28
C GLU A 140 25.14 -12.61 -1.13
N LYS A 141 24.20 -12.47 -2.08
CA LYS A 141 23.84 -13.56 -2.99
C LYS A 141 24.93 -13.81 -4.02
N THR A 142 25.50 -12.76 -4.62
CA THR A 142 26.62 -12.90 -5.58
C THR A 142 27.85 -13.51 -4.91
N LYS A 143 28.15 -13.11 -3.67
CA LYS A 143 29.22 -13.69 -2.84
C LYS A 143 29.03 -15.19 -2.65
N LYS A 144 27.83 -15.63 -2.28
CA LYS A 144 27.52 -17.06 -2.07
C LYS A 144 27.64 -17.87 -3.37
N CYS A 145 27.17 -17.35 -4.50
CA CYS A 145 27.32 -18.02 -5.79
C CYS A 145 28.80 -18.18 -6.16
N LEU A 146 29.58 -17.09 -6.10
CA LEU A 146 31.00 -17.13 -6.42
C LEU A 146 31.79 -18.08 -5.50
N ALA A 147 31.48 -18.11 -4.19
CA ALA A 147 32.10 -19.05 -3.26
C ALA A 147 31.79 -20.52 -3.62
N SER A 148 30.56 -20.82 -4.03
CA SER A 148 30.18 -22.16 -4.51
C SER A 148 30.90 -22.52 -5.81
N ASP A 149 31.01 -21.58 -6.75
CA ASP A 149 31.70 -21.78 -8.03
C ASP A 149 33.20 -22.02 -7.83
N ILE A 150 33.84 -21.26 -6.92
CA ILE A 150 35.24 -21.47 -6.52
C ILE A 150 35.43 -22.87 -5.97
N SER A 151 34.56 -23.32 -5.06
CA SER A 151 34.66 -24.66 -4.47
C SER A 151 34.48 -25.77 -5.52
N ALA A 152 33.52 -25.62 -6.43
CA ALA A 152 33.31 -26.58 -7.51
C ALA A 152 34.53 -26.65 -8.46
N LEU A 153 35.04 -25.50 -8.89
CA LEU A 153 36.21 -25.42 -9.77
C LEU A 153 37.49 -25.96 -9.10
N GLN A 154 37.64 -25.78 -7.78
CA GLN A 154 38.74 -26.39 -7.02
C GLN A 154 38.64 -27.92 -7.00
N LEU A 155 37.45 -28.47 -6.74
CA LEU A 155 37.21 -29.92 -6.76
C LEU A 155 37.47 -30.52 -8.15
N ASP A 156 37.02 -29.85 -9.21
CA ASP A 156 37.26 -30.27 -10.59
C ASP A 156 38.74 -30.19 -10.97
N ALA A 157 39.44 -29.13 -10.52
CA ALA A 157 40.87 -29.00 -10.75
C ALA A 157 41.67 -30.11 -10.04
N ASP A 158 41.28 -30.47 -8.83
CA ASP A 158 41.94 -31.50 -8.03
C ASP A 158 41.67 -32.91 -8.56
N SER A 159 40.44 -33.18 -9.03
CA SER A 159 40.11 -34.47 -9.67
C SER A 159 40.87 -34.65 -10.99
N LEU A 160 40.91 -33.63 -11.84
CA LEU A 160 41.69 -33.64 -13.08
C LEU A 160 43.20 -33.72 -12.84
N GLY A 161 43.69 -33.15 -11.74
CA GLY A 161 45.08 -33.28 -11.31
C GLY A 161 45.44 -34.73 -10.98
N LYS A 162 44.64 -35.39 -10.13
CA LYS A 162 44.81 -36.81 -9.78
C LYS A 162 44.72 -37.73 -11.00
N GLU A 163 43.74 -37.50 -11.87
CA GLU A 163 43.62 -38.29 -13.10
C GLU A 163 44.80 -38.10 -14.06
N ALA A 164 45.39 -36.90 -14.10
CA ALA A 164 46.57 -36.62 -14.91
C ALA A 164 47.81 -37.36 -14.37
N GLU A 165 47.96 -37.45 -13.05
CA GLU A 165 49.03 -38.20 -12.38
C GLU A 165 48.89 -39.70 -12.64
N GLU A 166 47.69 -40.27 -12.48
CA GLU A 166 47.43 -41.69 -12.71
C GLU A 166 47.61 -42.12 -14.18
N LYS A 167 47.16 -41.28 -15.13
CA LYS A 167 47.16 -41.60 -16.56
C LYS A 167 48.36 -41.04 -17.32
N ALA A 168 49.26 -40.31 -16.65
CA ALA A 168 50.39 -39.57 -17.23
C ALA A 168 50.00 -38.68 -18.43
N LYS A 169 48.83 -38.03 -18.39
CA LYS A 169 48.28 -37.22 -19.49
C LYS A 169 48.50 -35.73 -19.28
N LEU A 170 49.49 -35.18 -19.99
CA LEU A 170 49.84 -33.76 -19.92
C LEU A 170 48.68 -32.80 -20.25
N VAL A 171 47.75 -33.23 -21.11
CA VAL A 171 46.56 -32.45 -21.51
C VAL A 171 45.60 -32.23 -20.33
N LEU A 172 45.45 -33.22 -19.44
CA LEU A 172 44.60 -33.09 -18.25
C LEU A 172 45.22 -32.15 -17.21
N LEU A 173 46.56 -32.19 -17.09
CA LEU A 173 47.34 -31.24 -16.29
C LEU A 173 47.17 -29.79 -16.78
N SER A 174 47.19 -29.56 -18.09
CA SER A 174 46.94 -28.23 -18.67
C SER A 174 45.53 -27.73 -18.36
N LYS A 175 44.51 -28.61 -18.43
CA LYS A 175 43.12 -28.28 -18.05
C LYS A 175 42.98 -27.98 -16.56
N SER A 176 43.59 -28.78 -15.68
CA SER A 176 43.61 -28.53 -14.23
C SER A 176 44.25 -27.17 -13.91
N ASN A 177 45.37 -26.83 -14.54
CA ASN A 177 46.02 -25.53 -14.35
C ASN A 177 45.17 -24.35 -14.85
N ALA A 178 44.42 -24.53 -15.95
CA ALA A 178 43.47 -23.52 -16.43
C ALA A 178 42.34 -23.28 -15.42
N LEU A 179 41.79 -24.33 -14.82
CA LEU A 179 40.77 -24.21 -13.77
C LEU A 179 41.33 -23.55 -12.50
N ARG A 180 42.56 -23.88 -12.09
CA ARG A 180 43.22 -23.20 -10.95
C ARG A 180 43.45 -21.72 -11.20
N LYS A 181 43.71 -21.32 -12.45
CA LYS A 181 43.79 -19.91 -12.82
C LYS A 181 42.42 -19.22 -12.72
N ALA A 182 41.36 -19.87 -13.20
CA ALA A 182 39.99 -19.36 -13.08
C ALA A 182 39.54 -19.23 -11.62
N VAL A 183 39.92 -20.19 -10.75
CA VAL A 183 39.72 -20.12 -9.29
C VAL A 183 40.35 -18.87 -8.71
N LYS A 184 41.63 -18.61 -9.01
CA LYS A 184 42.33 -17.41 -8.52
C LYS A 184 41.68 -16.11 -9.00
N GLU A 185 41.27 -16.07 -10.27
CA GLU A 185 40.55 -14.91 -10.83
C GLU A 185 39.23 -14.68 -10.07
N ASN A 186 38.45 -15.73 -9.81
CA ASN A 186 37.21 -15.66 -9.02
C ASN A 186 37.45 -15.29 -7.54
N GLU A 187 38.55 -15.77 -6.93
CA GLU A 187 38.95 -15.38 -5.56
C GLU A 187 39.26 -13.88 -5.48
N THR A 188 39.99 -13.33 -6.46
CA THR A 188 40.23 -11.87 -6.51
C THR A 188 38.96 -11.06 -6.76
N ALA A 189 37.99 -11.61 -7.49
CA ALA A 189 36.68 -10.98 -7.66
C ALA A 189 35.86 -11.02 -6.36
N LEU A 190 35.96 -12.11 -5.61
CA LEU A 190 35.32 -12.26 -4.30
C LEU A 190 35.88 -11.26 -3.26
N GLU A 191 37.20 -11.08 -3.22
CA GLU A 191 37.83 -10.07 -2.34
C GLU A 191 37.35 -8.65 -2.67
N LYS A 192 37.21 -8.30 -3.95
CA LYS A 192 36.69 -6.98 -4.35
C LYS A 192 35.25 -6.76 -3.89
N ILE A 193 34.40 -7.80 -4.01
CA ILE A 193 33.01 -7.76 -3.54
C ILE A 193 32.95 -7.66 -2.01
N ASP A 194 33.92 -8.20 -1.28
CA ASP A 194 34.01 -8.09 0.18
C ASP A 194 34.45 -6.70 0.67
N ASP A 195 35.17 -5.95 -0.15
CA ASP A 195 35.57 -4.58 0.14
C ASP A 195 34.47 -3.54 -0.17
N GLU A 196 33.60 -3.79 -1.17
CA GLU A 196 32.47 -2.92 -1.53
C GLU A 196 31.53 -2.54 -0.37
N PRO A 197 31.07 -3.46 0.50
CA PRO A 197 30.22 -3.10 1.64
C PRO A 197 30.94 -2.24 2.69
N ARG A 198 32.28 -2.35 2.82
CA ARG A 198 33.06 -1.48 3.73
C ARG A 198 33.13 -0.05 3.19
N GLU A 199 33.23 0.11 1.88
CA GLU A 199 33.22 1.42 1.22
C GLU A 199 31.83 2.06 1.21
N LEU A 200 30.76 1.27 1.05
CA LEU A 200 29.38 1.74 1.17
C LEU A 200 29.05 2.20 2.61
N ALA A 201 29.55 1.49 3.62
CA ALA A 201 29.39 1.90 5.03
C ALA A 201 30.06 3.26 5.32
N LYS A 202 31.29 3.48 4.81
CA LYS A 202 32.01 4.77 4.95
C LYS A 202 31.33 5.92 4.21
N LYS A 203 30.68 5.67 3.08
CA LYS A 203 29.90 6.69 2.36
C LYS A 203 28.60 7.03 3.09
N SER A 204 27.95 6.04 3.69
CA SER A 204 26.72 6.25 4.47
C SER A 204 26.92 7.00 5.79
N SER A 205 28.12 6.92 6.40
CA SER A 205 28.46 7.63 7.64
C SER A 205 28.87 9.09 7.43
N ASN A 206 29.14 9.50 6.19
CA ASN A 206 29.54 10.87 5.82
C ASN A 206 28.37 11.69 5.22
N LEU A 207 27.15 11.14 5.24
CA LEU A 207 25.89 11.76 4.81
C LEU A 207 24.98 12.02 6.02
#